data_AF-A0A2D0IJR9-F1
#
_entry.id   AF-A0A2D0IJR9-F1
#
_cell.length_a   1.000
_cell.length_b   1.000
_cell.length_c   1.000
_cell.angle_alpha   90.00
_cell.angle_beta   90.00
_cell.angle_gamma   90.00
#
_symmetry.space_group_name_H-M   'P 1'
#
loop_
_entity.id
_entity.type
_entity.pdbx_description
1 polymer ?
#
loop_
_entity_poly.entity_id
_entity_poly.type
_entity_poly.pdbx_seq_one_letter_code
_entity_poly.pdbx_strand_id
1 'polypeptide(L)'
;MFEELYRPGANIPDGGTAASILHTKNTGQLVGGSDHVNKGKDYLTALKNLSSGNGRYKNEALSPSDRSLASYMINDLRNALGHL
;
A
#
# COMPACT_ATOMS: atom_id res chain seq x y z
N MET A 1 -1.40 -1.05 9.70
CA MET A 1 -1.69 -1.08 8.25
C MET A 1 -1.37 0.27 7.61
N PHE A 2 -2.13 1.35 7.89
CA PHE A 2 -1.85 2.67 7.28
C PHE A 2 -0.42 3.17 7.51
N GLU A 3 0.09 3.06 8.74
CA GLU A 3 1.46 3.47 9.10
C GLU A 3 2.59 2.63 8.47
N GLU A 4 2.27 1.44 7.94
CA GLU A 4 3.25 0.57 7.25
C GLU A 4 3.27 0.81 5.74
N LEU A 5 2.22 1.44 5.24
CA LEU A 5 1.99 1.67 3.83
C LEU A 5 2.28 3.13 3.44
N TYR A 6 2.25 4.04 4.40
CA TYR A 6 2.57 5.44 4.21
C TYR A 6 3.26 6.01 5.46
N ARG A 7 4.51 6.46 5.29
CA ARG A 7 5.29 7.16 6.33
C ARG A 7 5.70 8.54 5.83
N PRO A 8 5.01 9.61 6.27
CA PRO A 8 5.41 10.98 5.95
C PRO A 8 6.90 11.22 6.28
N GLY A 9 7.67 11.70 5.31
CA GLY A 9 9.08 12.11 5.50
C GLY A 9 10.14 11.00 5.35
N ALA A 10 9.81 9.85 4.77
CA ALA A 10 10.80 8.80 4.51
C ALA A 10 11.70 9.07 3.29
N ASN A 11 12.91 8.49 3.30
CA ASN A 11 13.96 8.68 2.27
C ASN A 11 13.71 7.96 0.92
N ILE A 12 12.75 7.03 0.90
CA ILE A 12 12.18 6.42 -0.32
C ILE A 12 10.77 7.06 -0.42
N PRO A 13 10.24 7.44 -1.59
CA PRO A 13 9.37 8.62 -1.76
C PRO A 13 8.20 8.82 -0.79
N ASP A 14 7.69 7.76 -0.17
CA ASP A 14 6.77 7.80 0.97
C ASP A 14 7.07 6.77 2.10
N GLY A 15 8.17 6.02 2.00
CA GLY A 15 8.60 4.98 2.94
C GLY A 15 7.71 3.75 2.99
N GLY A 16 6.73 3.68 2.09
CA GLY A 16 5.71 2.65 2.02
C GLY A 16 6.13 1.40 1.26
N THR A 17 5.22 0.44 1.24
CA THR A 17 5.39 -0.83 0.51
C THR A 17 5.47 -0.61 -1.00
N ALA A 18 4.66 0.30 -1.56
CA ALA A 18 4.66 0.63 -2.98
C ALA A 18 6.00 1.24 -3.43
N ALA A 19 6.50 2.23 -2.67
CA ALA A 19 7.83 2.79 -2.81
C ALA A 19 8.95 1.73 -2.81
N SER A 20 8.90 0.76 -1.89
CA SER A 20 9.90 -0.30 -1.79
C SER A 20 9.89 -1.25 -3.00
N ILE A 21 8.70 -1.57 -3.51
CA ILE A 21 8.52 -2.35 -4.75
C ILE A 21 9.09 -1.57 -5.94
N LEU A 22 8.73 -0.28 -6.08
CA LEU A 22 9.21 0.56 -7.19
C LEU A 22 10.73 0.75 -7.15
N HIS A 23 11.31 0.97 -5.96
CA HIS A 23 12.76 1.05 -5.80
C HIS A 23 13.42 -0.23 -6.31
N THR A 24 12.98 -1.40 -5.83
CA THR A 24 13.54 -2.69 -6.25
C THR A 24 13.40 -2.90 -7.76
N LYS A 25 12.25 -2.57 -8.36
CA LYS A 25 12.03 -2.68 -9.80
C LYS A 25 12.96 -1.77 -10.62
N ASN A 26 13.22 -0.56 -10.14
CA ASN A 26 13.99 0.44 -10.87
C ASN A 26 15.50 0.27 -10.69
N THR A 27 15.96 -0.21 -9.54
CA THR A 27 17.39 -0.27 -9.20
C THR A 27 17.95 -1.69 -9.13
N GLY A 28 17.08 -2.70 -9.00
CA GLY A 28 17.47 -4.07 -8.68
C GLY A 28 17.91 -4.28 -7.21
N GLN A 29 17.86 -3.24 -6.37
CA GLN A 29 18.30 -3.30 -4.96
C GLN A 29 17.11 -3.55 -4.03
N LEU A 30 17.28 -4.47 -3.07
CA LEU A 30 16.25 -4.79 -2.09
C LEU A 30 16.18 -3.74 -0.97
N VAL A 31 14.97 -3.42 -0.51
CA VAL A 31 14.75 -2.54 0.64
C VAL A 31 14.58 -3.40 1.90
N GLY A 32 15.49 -3.29 2.86
CA GLY A 32 15.45 -4.10 4.08
C GLY A 32 15.54 -5.61 3.83
N GLY A 33 16.15 -6.03 2.70
CA GLY A 33 16.35 -7.44 2.35
C GLY A 33 15.16 -8.12 1.67
N SER A 34 14.13 -7.40 1.22
CA SER A 34 12.98 -7.94 0.48
C SER A 34 12.56 -7.04 -0.70
N ASP A 35 11.88 -7.61 -1.70
CA ASP A 35 11.28 -6.89 -2.84
C ASP A 35 9.88 -6.35 -2.53
N HIS A 36 9.29 -6.79 -1.41
CA HIS A 36 7.97 -6.45 -0.90
C HIS A 36 6.79 -6.74 -1.84
N VAL A 37 6.98 -7.51 -2.92
CA VAL A 37 5.93 -7.75 -3.93
C VAL A 37 4.75 -8.53 -3.34
N ASN A 38 5.03 -9.63 -2.63
CA ASN A 38 3.98 -10.45 -2.00
C ASN A 38 3.23 -9.66 -0.92
N LYS A 39 3.97 -8.91 -0.09
CA LYS A 39 3.40 -8.02 0.93
C LYS A 39 2.49 -6.95 0.29
N GLY A 40 2.89 -6.39 -0.85
CA GLY A 40 2.07 -5.44 -1.60
C GLY A 40 0.76 -6.04 -2.11
N LYS A 41 0.77 -7.28 -2.59
CA LYS A 41 -0.46 -7.99 -3.03
C LYS A 41 -1.42 -8.26 -1.87
N ASP A 42 -0.87 -8.66 -0.71
CA ASP A 42 -1.65 -8.89 0.50
C ASP A 42 -2.32 -7.60 0.97
N TYR A 43 -1.58 -6.48 1.02
CA TYR A 43 -2.14 -5.18 1.38
C TYR A 43 -3.15 -4.66 0.36
N LEU A 44 -2.91 -4.83 -0.94
CA LEU A 44 -3.87 -4.43 -1.97
C LEU A 44 -5.21 -5.15 -1.78
N THR A 45 -5.16 -6.44 -1.46
CA THR A 45 -6.35 -7.25 -1.16
C THR A 45 -7.04 -6.76 0.11
N ALA A 46 -6.27 -6.53 1.17
CA ALA A 46 -6.81 -6.07 2.45
C ALA A 46 -7.45 -4.66 2.35
N LEU A 47 -6.84 -3.73 1.60
CA LEU A 47 -7.38 -2.39 1.38
C LEU A 47 -8.64 -2.42 0.51
N LYS A 48 -8.69 -3.23 -0.56
CA LYS A 48 -9.91 -3.40 -1.37
C LYS A 48 -11.06 -3.91 -0.50
N ASN A 49 -10.80 -4.95 0.28
CA ASN A 49 -11.74 -5.49 1.25
C ASN A 49 -12.23 -4.37 2.20
N LEU A 50 -11.31 -3.70 2.88
CA LEU A 50 -11.59 -2.58 3.79
C LEU A 50 -12.46 -1.50 3.13
N SER A 51 -12.09 -1.03 1.94
CA SER A 51 -12.79 0.04 1.20
C SER A 51 -14.19 -0.37 0.72
N SER A 52 -14.40 -1.67 0.45
CA SER A 52 -15.69 -2.21 0.00
C SER A 52 -16.70 -2.41 1.14
N GLY A 53 -16.28 -2.20 2.40
CA GLY A 53 -17.07 -2.54 3.58
C GLY A 53 -17.05 -4.04 3.91
N ASN A 54 -16.23 -4.84 3.23
CA ASN A 54 -16.05 -6.27 3.53
C ASN A 54 -14.71 -6.48 4.24
N GLY A 55 -14.69 -6.81 5.53
CA GLY A 55 -13.45 -7.04 6.26
C GLY A 55 -13.61 -6.96 7.78
N ARG A 56 -12.50 -6.91 8.53
CA ARG A 56 -12.50 -6.79 10.01
C ARG A 56 -13.29 -5.58 10.51
N TYR A 57 -13.45 -4.56 9.66
CA TYR A 57 -14.14 -3.30 9.92
C TYR A 57 -15.48 -3.19 9.18
N LYS A 58 -16.09 -4.31 8.73
CA LYS A 58 -17.36 -4.30 7.98
C LYS A 58 -18.52 -3.55 8.65
N ASN A 59 -18.45 -3.39 9.98
CA ASN A 59 -19.44 -2.69 10.79
C ASN A 59 -19.02 -1.25 11.14
N GLU A 60 -17.83 -0.81 10.70
CA GLU A 60 -17.30 0.52 10.90
C GLU A 60 -17.19 1.19 9.53
N ALA A 61 -18.11 2.10 9.24
CA ALA A 61 -17.97 2.93 8.05
C ALA A 61 -16.69 3.76 8.20
N LEU A 62 -15.68 3.48 7.36
CA LEU A 62 -14.48 4.32 7.29
C LEU A 62 -14.87 5.79 7.18
N SER A 63 -14.16 6.64 7.91
CA SER A 63 -14.30 8.08 7.78
C SER A 63 -13.98 8.51 6.33
N PRO A 64 -14.51 9.66 5.86
CA PRO A 64 -14.16 10.16 4.53
C PRO A 64 -12.65 10.28 4.31
N SER A 65 -11.90 10.72 5.33
CA SER A 65 -10.44 10.82 5.29
C SER A 65 -9.77 9.46 5.12
N ASP A 66 -10.19 8.44 5.87
CA ASP A 66 -9.63 7.09 5.77
C ASP A 66 -9.95 6.44 4.42
N ARG A 67 -11.14 6.71 3.87
CA ARG A 67 -11.49 6.26 2.51
C ARG A 67 -10.58 6.88 1.47
N SER A 68 -10.33 8.19 1.57
CA SER A 68 -9.42 8.89 0.66
C SER A 68 -8.00 8.32 0.75
N LEU A 69 -7.51 8.06 1.96
CA LEU A 69 -6.19 7.47 2.18
C LEU A 69 -6.13 6.04 1.62
N ALA A 70 -7.13 5.21 1.89
CA ALA A 70 -7.20 3.85 1.35
C ALA A 70 -7.23 3.85 -0.20
N SER A 71 -8.00 4.73 -0.82
CA SER A 71 -8.04 4.90 -2.28
C SER A 71 -6.69 5.30 -2.86
N TYR A 72 -5.99 6.24 -2.22
CA TYR A 72 -4.63 6.64 -2.61
C TYR A 72 -3.68 5.43 -2.59
N MET A 73 -3.67 4.66 -1.48
CA MET A 73 -2.75 3.52 -1.32
C MET A 73 -3.09 2.35 -2.25
N ILE A 74 -4.37 2.11 -2.53
CA ILE A 74 -4.79 1.12 -3.54
C ILE A 74 -4.21 1.48 -4.90
N ASN A 75 -4.33 2.76 -5.31
CA ASN A 75 -3.81 3.21 -6.59
C ASN A 75 -2.28 3.08 -6.65
N ASP A 76 -1.60 3.45 -5.57
CA ASP A 76 -0.15 3.40 -5.50
C ASP A 76 0.39 1.95 -5.55
N LEU A 77 -0.22 1.03 -4.81
CA LEU A 77 0.11 -0.40 -4.89
C LEU A 77 -0.20 -1.00 -6.26
N ARG A 78 -1.30 -0.62 -6.91
CA ARG A 78 -1.62 -1.08 -8.28
C ARG A 78 -0.54 -0.67 -9.27
N ASN A 79 -0.13 0.59 -9.23
CA ASN A 79 0.94 1.12 -10.07
C ASN A 79 2.27 0.41 -9.80
N ALA A 80 2.64 0.28 -8.52
CA ALA A 80 3.87 -0.40 -8.13
C ALA A 80 3.90 -1.87 -8.56
N LEU A 81 2.77 -2.58 -8.48
CA LEU A 81 2.66 -3.98 -8.88
C LEU A 81 2.52 -4.17 -10.41
N GLY A 82 2.14 -3.13 -11.16
CA GLY A 82 1.90 -3.20 -12.61
C GLY A 82 0.48 -3.62 -13.01
N HIS A 83 -0.49 -3.46 -12.11
CA HIS A 83 -1.91 -3.73 -12.37
C HIS A 83 -2.60 -2.42 -12.79
N LEU A 84 -2.41 -2.01 -14.05
CA LEU A 84 -3.11 -0.85 -14.64
C LEU A 84 -4.62 -1.06 -14.57
#